data_AF-A0A358SN91-F1
#
_entry.id   AF-A0A358SN91-F1
#
_cell.length_a   1.000
_cell.length_b   1.000
_cell.length_c   1.000
_cell.angle_alpha   90.00
_cell.angle_beta   90.00
_cell.angle_gamma   90.00
#
_symmetry.space_group_name_H-M   'P 1'
#
loop_
_entity.id
_entity.type
_entity.pdbx_description
1 polymer ?
#
loop_
_entity_poly.entity_id
_entity_poly.type
_entity_poly.pdbx_seq_one_letter_code
_entity_poly.pdbx_strand_id
1 'polypeptide(L)'
;MDEHPLIRFAEGPAGRRARLLGTGKDVWEVVATVRDNDGDLGEAARYLELPLGLVQAAVSYYGAYPDETDQWIDLNEQETAEAHAAYAAGQAAVRR
;
A
#
# COMPACT_ATOMS: atom_id res chain seq x y z
N MET A 1 5.58 7.39 24.79
CA MET A 1 5.98 6.25 23.94
C MET A 1 5.45 6.53 22.55
N ASP A 2 6.21 6.26 21.50
CA ASP A 2 5.72 6.44 20.12
C ASP A 2 4.54 5.49 19.90
N GLU A 3 3.39 5.98 19.46
CA GLU A 3 2.14 5.19 19.34
C GLU A 3 2.29 4.07 18.30
N HIS A 4 3.07 4.33 17.25
CA HIS A 4 3.35 3.39 16.17
C HIS A 4 4.87 3.22 15.96
N PRO A 5 5.57 2.50 16.85
CA PRO A 5 7.04 2.44 16.86
C PRO A 5 7.64 1.70 15.66
N LEU A 6 6.81 0.93 14.95
CA LEU A 6 7.18 0.17 13.74
C LEU A 6 6.87 0.93 12.45
N ILE A 7 6.37 2.17 12.54
CA ILE A 7 6.06 3.01 11.39
C ILE A 7 7.09 4.14 11.28
N ARG A 8 7.57 4.37 10.07
CA ARG A 8 8.43 5.51 9.71
C ARG A 8 7.82 6.25 8.54
N PHE A 9 8.16 7.52 8.44
CA PHE A 9 7.65 8.38 7.39
C PHE A 9 8.74 8.63 6.35
N ALA A 10 8.35 8.56 5.07
CA ALA A 10 9.17 8.99 3.96
C ALA A 10 8.47 10.13 3.22
N GLU A 11 9.22 11.18 2.90
CA GLU A 11 8.74 12.28 2.07
C GLU A 11 8.82 11.91 0.58
N GLY A 12 7.88 12.38 -0.22
CA GLY A 12 7.85 12.18 -1.66
C GLY A 12 7.01 13.22 -2.40
N PRO A 13 7.05 13.24 -3.74
CA PRO A 13 6.32 14.23 -4.54
C PRO A 13 4.80 14.23 -4.33
N ALA A 14 4.24 13.06 -4.04
CA ALA A 14 2.83 12.88 -3.73
C ALA A 14 2.49 13.08 -2.23
N GLY A 15 3.48 13.48 -1.41
CA GLY A 15 3.33 13.72 0.02
C GLY A 15 4.05 12.71 0.91
N ARG A 16 3.76 12.79 2.20
CA ARG A 16 4.34 11.94 3.25
C ARG A 16 3.71 10.55 3.22
N ARG A 17 4.54 9.50 3.25
CA ARG A 17 4.10 8.09 3.25
C ARG A 17 4.48 7.38 4.54
N ALA A 18 3.53 6.70 5.17
CA ALA A 18 3.77 5.78 6.26
C ALA A 18 4.35 4.46 5.72
N ARG A 19 5.48 4.01 6.30
CA ARG A 19 6.24 2.81 5.89
C ARG A 19 6.55 1.92 7.08
N LEU A 20 6.60 0.61 6.85
CA LEU A 20 7.02 -0.36 7.85
C LEU A 20 8.54 -0.32 8.04
N LEU A 21 8.97 -0.13 9.29
CA LEU A 21 10.38 -0.07 9.70
C LEU A 21 11.13 -1.34 9.26
N GLY A 22 12.31 -1.15 8.68
CA GLY A 22 13.17 -2.27 8.27
C GLY A 22 12.68 -3.00 7.03
N THR A 23 11.68 -2.44 6.33
CA THR A 23 11.16 -2.98 5.07
C THR A 23 11.16 -1.91 3.98
N GLY A 24 10.90 -2.33 2.74
CA GLY A 24 10.55 -1.43 1.64
C GLY A 24 9.06 -1.21 1.45
N LYS A 25 8.20 -1.66 2.38
CA LYS A 25 6.75 -1.69 2.24
C LYS A 25 6.09 -0.46 2.87
N ASP A 26 5.17 0.15 2.16
CA ASP A 26 4.29 1.19 2.65
C ASP A 26 3.09 0.59 3.39
N VAL A 27 2.49 1.33 4.32
CA VAL A 27 1.31 0.86 5.06
C VAL A 27 0.13 0.59 4.11
N TRP A 28 -0.07 1.45 3.11
CA TRP A 28 -1.16 1.30 2.14
C TRP A 28 -1.03 0.00 1.33
N GLU A 29 0.18 -0.41 0.96
CA GLU A 29 0.42 -1.67 0.23
C GLU A 29 -0.03 -2.88 1.06
N VAL A 30 0.28 -2.84 2.37
CA VAL A 30 -0.09 -3.92 3.28
C VAL A 30 -1.60 -3.95 3.50
N VAL A 31 -2.24 -2.80 3.68
CA VAL A 31 -3.70 -2.71 3.87
C VAL A 31 -4.45 -3.14 2.62
N ALA A 32 -4.02 -2.71 1.44
CA ALA A 32 -4.59 -3.19 0.17
C ALA A 32 -4.46 -4.71 0.05
N THR A 33 -3.29 -5.27 0.36
CA THR A 33 -3.09 -6.73 0.33
C THR A 33 -3.98 -7.46 1.33
N VAL A 34 -4.17 -6.91 2.54
CA VAL A 34 -5.10 -7.48 3.51
C VAL A 34 -6.54 -7.50 2.98
N ARG A 35 -6.97 -6.43 2.29
CA ARG A 35 -8.29 -6.39 1.63
C ARG A 35 -8.42 -7.44 0.53
N ASP A 36 -7.38 -7.61 -0.30
CA ASP A 36 -7.34 -8.62 -1.35
C ASP A 36 -7.37 -10.07 -0.81
N ASN A 37 -7.03 -10.25 0.47
CA ASN A 37 -7.10 -11.53 1.18
C ASN A 37 -8.32 -11.60 2.14
N ASP A 38 -9.41 -10.89 1.82
CA ASP A 38 -10.67 -10.89 2.60
C ASP A 38 -10.50 -10.55 4.09
N GLY A 39 -9.46 -9.76 4.43
CA GLY A 39 -9.13 -9.38 5.80
C GLY A 39 -8.24 -10.38 6.56
N ASP A 40 -7.80 -11.47 5.93
CA ASP A 40 -6.90 -12.44 6.56
C ASP A 40 -5.47 -11.89 6.67
N LEU A 41 -5.08 -11.52 7.90
CA LEU A 41 -3.74 -10.99 8.17
C LEU A 41 -2.64 -12.03 8.01
N GLY A 42 -2.94 -13.31 8.25
CA GLY A 42 -1.99 -14.40 8.14
C GLY A 42 -1.64 -14.71 6.69
N GLU A 43 -2.67 -14.78 5.83
CA GLU A 43 -2.47 -14.95 4.39
C GLU A 43 -1.79 -13.73 3.77
N ALA A 44 -2.19 -12.52 4.14
CA ALA A 44 -1.49 -11.30 3.70
C ALA A 44 -0.01 -11.29 4.14
N ALA A 45 0.29 -11.70 5.38
CA ALA A 45 1.67 -11.82 5.86
C ALA A 45 2.47 -12.84 5.05
N ARG A 46 1.88 -14.00 4.74
CA ARG A 46 2.50 -15.02 3.89
C ARG A 46 2.75 -14.52 2.47
N TYR A 47 1.77 -13.85 1.87
CA TYR A 47 1.87 -13.30 0.51
C TYR A 47 2.96 -12.23 0.41
N LEU A 48 3.05 -11.35 1.42
CA LEU A 48 4.04 -10.27 1.45
C LEU A 48 5.42 -10.70 1.94
N GLU A 49 5.57 -11.95 2.37
CA GLU A 49 6.76 -12.47 3.07
C GLU A 49 7.17 -11.61 4.27
N LEU A 50 6.18 -11.10 5.00
CA LEU A 50 6.38 -10.26 6.19
C LEU A 50 6.07 -11.03 7.48
N PRO A 51 6.76 -10.73 8.59
CA PRO A 51 6.31 -11.15 9.91
C PRO A 51 4.90 -10.64 10.18
N LEU A 52 4.01 -11.50 10.70
CA LEU A 52 2.62 -11.15 11.04
C LEU A 52 2.52 -9.89 11.92
N GLY A 53 3.47 -9.69 12.84
CA GLY A 53 3.51 -8.51 13.71
C GLY A 53 3.67 -7.18 12.95
N LEU A 54 4.33 -7.17 11.79
CA LEU A 54 4.41 -5.97 10.94
C LEU A 54 3.09 -5.70 10.22
N VAL A 55 2.40 -6.74 9.76
CA VAL A 55 1.05 -6.62 9.18
C VAL A 55 0.07 -6.08 10.23
N GLN A 56 0.11 -6.62 11.44
CA GLN A 56 -0.69 -6.12 12.57
C GLN A 56 -0.37 -4.65 12.90
N ALA A 57 0.90 -4.24 12.82
CA ALA A 57 1.31 -2.86 13.03
C ALA A 57 0.75 -1.92 11.94
N ALA A 58 0.78 -2.35 10.67
CA ALA A 58 0.18 -1.62 9.56
C ALA A 58 -1.33 -1.46 9.75
N VAL A 59 -2.05 -2.55 10.10
CA VAL A 59 -3.50 -2.50 10.34
C VAL A 59 -3.84 -1.66 11.57
N SER A 60 -3.02 -1.69 12.62
CA SER A 60 -3.20 -0.81 13.78
C SER A 60 -3.01 0.66 13.42
N TYR A 61 -2.04 0.99 12.57
CA TYR A 61 -1.88 2.35 12.04
C TYR A 61 -3.07 2.77 11.18
N TYR A 62 -3.55 1.88 10.31
CA TYR A 62 -4.73 2.13 9.49
C TYR A 62 -5.97 2.44 10.33
N GLY A 63 -6.18 1.73 11.43
CA GLY A 63 -7.29 2.01 12.35
C GLY A 63 -7.24 3.41 12.99
N ALA A 64 -6.05 3.99 13.16
CA ALA A 64 -5.87 5.33 13.69
C ALA A 64 -5.92 6.42 12.62
N TYR A 65 -5.48 6.11 11.39
CA TYR A 65 -5.37 7.04 10.27
C TYR A 65 -5.94 6.45 8.96
N PRO A 66 -7.25 6.13 8.91
CA PRO A 66 -7.85 5.45 7.77
C PRO A 66 -7.80 6.32 6.51
N ASP A 67 -8.23 7.58 6.60
CA ASP A 67 -8.27 8.52 5.49
C ASP A 67 -6.90 8.73 4.83
N GLU A 68 -5.81 8.79 5.63
CA GLU A 68 -4.45 8.93 5.12
C GLU A 68 -4.07 7.72 4.26
N THR A 69 -4.41 6.51 4.71
CA THR A 69 -4.06 5.28 4.01
C THR A 69 -4.96 5.05 2.80
N ASP A 70 -6.26 5.32 2.94
CA ASP A 70 -7.24 5.18 1.86
C ASP A 70 -6.92 6.13 0.71
N GLN A 71 -6.49 7.36 1.00
CA GLN A 71 -6.02 8.28 -0.04
C GLN A 71 -4.86 7.70 -0.87
N TRP A 72 -3.90 7.00 -0.23
CA TRP A 72 -2.80 6.39 -0.96
C TRP A 72 -3.25 5.21 -1.83
N ILE A 73 -4.21 4.42 -1.36
CA ILE A 73 -4.82 3.33 -2.13
C ILE A 73 -5.52 3.92 -3.36
N ASP A 74 -6.38 4.92 -3.16
CA ASP A 74 -7.13 5.59 -4.23
C ASP A 74 -6.20 6.21 -5.30
N LEU A 75 -5.14 6.90 -4.86
CA LEU A 75 -4.14 7.47 -5.77
C LEU A 75 -3.45 6.38 -6.60
N ASN A 76 -3.06 5.27 -5.97
CA ASN A 76 -2.39 4.18 -6.67
C ASN A 76 -3.33 3.47 -7.67
N GLU A 77 -4.61 3.32 -7.33
CA GLU A 77 -5.62 2.76 -8.23
C GLU A 77 -5.85 3.65 -9.46
N GLN A 78 -5.93 4.97 -9.26
CA GLN A 78 -6.05 5.96 -10.34
C GLN A 78 -4.84 5.90 -11.29
N GLU A 79 -3.62 5.97 -10.74
CA GLU A 79 -2.38 5.86 -11.52
C GLU A 79 -2.30 4.55 -12.30
N THR A 80 -2.72 3.43 -11.69
CA THR A 80 -2.75 2.12 -12.34
C THR A 80 -3.72 2.10 -13.53
N ALA A 81 -4.91 2.67 -13.36
CA ALA A 81 -5.92 2.76 -14.42
C ALA A 81 -5.43 3.63 -15.60
N GLU A 82 -4.81 4.77 -15.32
CA GLU A 82 -4.23 5.67 -16.32
C GLU A 82 -3.08 4.99 -17.08
N ALA A 83 -2.16 4.35 -16.37
CA ALA A 83 -1.04 3.62 -16.97
C ALA A 83 -1.53 2.48 -17.87
N HIS A 84 -2.56 1.75 -17.45
CA HIS A 84 -3.17 0.69 -18.27
C HIS A 84 -3.80 1.24 -19.55
N ALA A 85 -4.53 2.37 -19.46
CA ALA A 85 -5.12 3.02 -20.63
C ALA A 85 -4.04 3.51 -21.61
N ALA A 86 -2.97 4.14 -21.11
CA ALA A 86 -1.85 4.60 -21.92
C ALA A 86 -1.14 3.43 -22.61
N TYR A 87 -0.90 2.32 -21.90
CA TYR A 87 -0.31 1.11 -22.46
C TYR A 87 -1.18 0.52 -23.59
N ALA A 88 -2.50 0.40 -23.37
CA ALA A 88 -3.43 -0.13 -24.37
C ALA A 88 -3.47 0.74 -25.64
N ALA A 89 -3.49 2.07 -25.49
CA ALA A 89 -3.42 3.00 -26.61
C ALA A 89 -2.11 2.86 -27.41
N GLY A 90 -0.98 2.73 -26.71
CA GLY A 90 0.32 2.48 -27.33
C GLY A 90 0.37 1.16 -28.11
N GLN A 91 -0.16 0.08 -27.54
CA GLN A 91 -0.26 -1.23 -28.22
C GLN A 91 -1.10 -1.16 -29.50
N ALA A 92 -2.24 -0.46 -29.45
CA ALA A 92 -3.10 -0.28 -30.62
C ALA A 92 -2.42 0.54 -31.72
N ALA A 93 -1.66 1.57 -31.35
CA ALA A 93 -0.93 2.41 -32.30
C ALA A 93 0.20 1.65 -33.04
N VAL A 94 0.90 0.74 -32.35
CA VAL A 94 1.98 -0.07 -32.95
C VAL A 94 1.47 -1.17 -33.88
N ARG A 95 0.23 -1.65 -33.71
CA ARG A 95 -0.36 -2.72 -34.53
C ARG A 95 -1.08 -2.24 -35.80
N ARG A 96 -1.07 -0.92 -36.06
CA ARG A 96 -1.72 -0.28 -37.21
C ARG A 96 -0.79 -0.19 -38.40
#